data_AF-A0A968DLS1-F1
#
_entry.id   AF-A0A968DLS1-F1
#
_cell.length_a   1.000
_cell.length_b   1.000
_cell.length_c   1.000
_cell.angle_alpha   90.00
_cell.angle_beta   90.00
_cell.angle_gamma   90.00
#
_symmetry.space_group_name_H-M   'P 1'
#
loop_
_entity.id
_entity.type
_entity.pdbx_description
1 polymer ?
#
loop_
_entity_poly.entity_id
_entity_poly.type
_entity_poly.pdbx_seq_one_letter_code
_entity_poly.pdbx_strand_id
1 'polypeptide(L)'
;TDNKFTIPVSGTGSAAMEACFANLVESGDKVLIGVNGYFGNRMVDMAGRYGGEVHQFTRPWGEVFTVDEIRGGLEKYRPAVLGLVHAETSTGA
;
A
#
# COMPACT_ATOMS: atom_id res chain seq x y z
N THR A 1 17.74 -0.48 15.06
CA THR A 1 16.65 0.51 15.13
C THR A 1 16.26 0.65 16.58
N ASP A 2 16.03 1.89 17.05
CA ASP A 2 15.58 2.17 18.43
C ASP A 2 14.05 2.10 18.57
N ASN A 3 13.36 1.53 17.58
CA ASN A 3 11.91 1.37 17.59
C ASN A 3 11.48 0.39 18.70
N LYS A 4 10.78 0.92 19.70
CA LYS A 4 10.26 0.15 20.84
C LYS A 4 9.07 -0.75 20.47
N PHE A 5 8.44 -0.54 19.32
CA PHE A 5 7.28 -1.31 18.87
C PHE A 5 7.60 -2.02 17.54
N THR A 6 8.26 -3.17 17.67
CA THR A 6 8.50 -4.12 16.58
C THR A 6 8.06 -5.48 17.07
N ILE A 7 7.00 -6.01 16.47
CA ILE A 7 6.35 -7.25 16.94
C ILE A 7 6.08 -8.20 15.76
N PRO A 8 6.09 -9.52 15.98
CA PRO A 8 5.64 -10.48 14.98
C PRO A 8 4.11 -10.46 14.87
N VAL A 9 3.60 -10.67 13.66
CA VAL A 9 2.18 -10.96 13.41
C VAL A 9 2.03 -12.45 13.15
N SER A 10 1.16 -13.13 13.91
CA SER A 10 0.93 -14.57 13.75
C SER A 10 0.06 -14.85 12.52
N GLY A 11 0.69 -14.99 11.36
CA GLY A 11 0.02 -15.30 10.09
C GLY A 11 1.00 -15.37 8.92
N THR A 12 0.46 -15.53 7.71
CA THR A 12 1.27 -15.48 6.47
C THR A 12 1.73 -14.04 6.18
N GLY A 13 2.55 -13.82 5.14
CA GLY A 13 3.00 -12.47 4.78
C GLY A 13 1.85 -11.46 4.58
N SER A 14 0.71 -11.90 4.04
CA SER A 14 -0.48 -11.06 3.86
C SER A 14 -1.13 -10.65 5.19
N ALA A 15 -0.96 -11.41 6.27
CA ALA A 15 -1.52 -11.04 7.58
C ALA A 15 -0.83 -9.79 8.15
N ALA A 16 0.47 -9.61 7.89
CA ALA A 16 1.17 -8.38 8.28
C ALA A 16 0.68 -7.17 7.45
N MET A 17 0.41 -7.36 6.16
CA MET A 17 -0.18 -6.33 5.29
C MET A 17 -1.58 -5.92 5.77
N GLU A 18 -2.43 -6.91 6.08
CA GLU A 18 -3.76 -6.66 6.62
C GLU A 18 -3.70 -5.97 7.98
N ALA A 19 -2.80 -6.39 8.88
CA ALA A 19 -2.61 -5.73 10.17
C ALA A 19 -2.27 -4.25 10.02
N CYS A 20 -1.50 -3.84 9.00
CA CYS A 20 -1.25 -2.43 8.72
C CYS A 20 -2.55 -1.69 8.34
N PHE A 21 -3.31 -2.18 7.36
CA PHE A 21 -4.54 -1.50 6.93
C PHE A 21 -5.62 -1.49 8.00
N ALA A 22 -5.78 -2.60 8.74
CA ALA A 22 -6.74 -2.72 9.82
C ALA A 22 -6.54 -1.71 10.97
N ASN A 23 -5.30 -1.22 11.14
CA ASN A 23 -4.95 -0.30 12.23
C ASN A 23 -4.70 1.15 11.76
N LEU A 24 -4.43 1.36 10.47
CA LEU A 24 -4.08 2.68 9.93
C LEU A 24 -5.18 3.33 9.09
N VAL A 25 -6.19 2.57 8.66
CA VAL A 25 -7.28 3.07 7.79
C VAL A 25 -8.57 3.15 8.58
N GLU A 26 -9.16 4.34 8.64
CA GLU A 26 -10.54 4.55 9.07
C GLU A 26 -11.48 4.67 7.86
N SER A 27 -12.78 4.49 8.09
CA SER A 27 -13.79 4.63 7.03
C SER A 27 -13.82 6.06 6.49
N GLY A 28 -13.62 6.21 5.18
CA GLY A 28 -13.51 7.50 4.49
C GLY A 28 -12.10 8.06 4.38
N ASP A 29 -11.08 7.42 4.99
CA ASP A 29 -9.69 7.84 4.81
C ASP A 29 -9.25 7.66 3.36
N LYS A 30 -8.55 8.66 2.83
CA LYS A 30 -7.92 8.55 1.52
C LYS A 30 -6.68 7.69 1.62
N VAL A 31 -6.64 6.61 0.84
CA VAL A 31 -5.52 5.68 0.77
C VAL A 31 -4.97 5.70 -0.64
N LEU A 32 -3.68 5.99 -0.80
CA LEU A 32 -3.02 5.98 -2.10
C LEU A 32 -2.17 4.72 -2.24
N ILE A 33 -2.34 3.96 -3.32
CA ILE A 33 -1.62 2.70 -3.53
C ILE A 33 -0.96 2.69 -4.91
N GLY A 34 0.34 2.38 -4.93
CA GLY A 34 1.08 2.09 -6.15
C GLY A 34 0.81 0.66 -6.61
N VAL A 35 0.32 0.48 -7.83
CA VAL A 35 0.01 -0.85 -8.40
C VAL A 35 0.83 -1.10 -9.67
N ASN A 36 1.88 -1.91 -9.52
CA ASN A 36 2.71 -2.44 -10.61
C ASN A 36 2.78 -3.98 -10.60
N GLY A 37 1.86 -4.63 -9.88
CA GLY A 37 1.78 -6.09 -9.78
C GLY A 37 0.67 -6.59 -8.87
N TYR A 38 0.73 -7.87 -8.53
CA TYR A 38 -0.29 -8.57 -7.76
C TYR A 38 -0.43 -8.04 -6.32
N PHE A 39 0.67 -7.76 -5.62
CA PHE A 39 0.59 -7.33 -4.22
C PHE A 39 0.03 -5.91 -4.09
N GLY A 40 0.29 -5.03 -5.06
CA GLY A 40 -0.42 -3.74 -5.20
C GLY A 40 -1.94 -3.91 -5.25
N ASN A 41 -2.44 -4.82 -6.10
CA ASN A 41 -3.87 -5.11 -6.20
C ASN A 41 -4.45 -5.68 -4.90
N ARG A 42 -3.69 -6.53 -4.19
CA ARG A 42 -4.11 -7.03 -2.88
C ARG A 42 -4.25 -5.92 -1.85
N MET A 43 -3.34 -4.95 -1.83
CA MET A 43 -3.44 -3.80 -0.92
C MET A 43 -4.71 -2.97 -1.21
N VAL A 44 -5.09 -2.80 -2.48
CA VAL A 44 -6.33 -2.10 -2.88
C VAL A 44 -7.57 -2.79 -2.31
N ASP A 45 -7.67 -4.12 -2.46
CA ASP A 45 -8.78 -4.90 -1.90
C ASP A 45 -8.83 -4.79 -0.36
N MET A 46 -7.69 -4.94 0.32
CA MET A 46 -7.62 -4.83 1.78
C MET A 46 -8.03 -3.44 2.29
N ALA A 47 -7.45 -2.36 1.74
CA ALA A 47 -7.77 -1.00 2.14
C ALA A 47 -9.26 -0.66 1.91
N GLY A 48 -9.83 -1.11 0.79
CA GLY A 48 -11.25 -0.93 0.49
C GLY A 48 -12.17 -1.65 1.47
N ARG A 49 -11.80 -2.85 1.94
CA ARG A 49 -12.58 -3.61 2.94
C ARG A 49 -12.63 -2.92 4.32
N TYR A 50 -11.64 -2.10 4.65
CA TYR A 50 -11.62 -1.27 5.85
C TYR A 50 -12.29 0.10 5.66
N GLY A 51 -12.91 0.35 4.50
CA GLY A 51 -13.67 1.57 4.22
C GLY A 51 -12.83 2.74 3.69
N GLY A 52 -11.57 2.51 3.30
CA GLY A 52 -10.74 3.54 2.70
C GLY A 52 -11.25 4.00 1.32
N GLU A 53 -11.17 5.29 1.05
CA GLU A 53 -11.28 5.87 -0.29
C GLU A 53 -9.97 5.59 -1.05
N VAL A 54 -9.90 4.44 -1.73
CA VAL A 54 -8.66 3.98 -2.38
C VAL A 54 -8.45 4.67 -3.72
N HIS A 55 -7.37 5.45 -3.81
CA HIS A 55 -6.81 5.97 -5.05
C HIS A 55 -5.61 5.13 -5.49
N GLN A 56 -5.49 4.92 -6.79
CA GLN A 56 -4.40 4.13 -7.37
C GLN A 56 -3.60 4.97 -8.35
N PHE A 57 -2.29 4.76 -8.35
CA PHE A 57 -1.43 5.14 -9.47
C PHE A 57 -0.74 3.88 -9.98
N THR A 58 -0.86 3.64 -11.28
CA THR A 58 -0.56 2.33 -11.86
C THR A 58 0.59 2.43 -12.85
N ARG A 59 1.36 1.34 -12.92
CA ARG A 59 2.37 1.11 -13.95
C ARG A 59 2.13 -0.26 -14.57
N PRO A 60 2.57 -0.49 -15.82
CA PRO A 60 2.62 -1.83 -16.37
C PRO A 60 3.35 -2.79 -15.44
N TRP A 61 2.92 -4.06 -15.43
CA TRP A 61 3.53 -5.07 -14.58
C TRP A 61 4.99 -5.29 -14.97
N GLY A 62 5.89 -5.25 -13.98
CA GLY A 62 7.34 -5.34 -14.20
C GLY A 62 8.05 -3.99 -14.31
N GLU A 63 7.32 -2.87 -14.33
CA GLU A 63 7.90 -1.53 -14.23
C GLU A 63 7.94 -1.02 -12.79
N VAL A 64 8.77 0.00 -12.54
CA VAL A 64 8.92 0.67 -11.24
C VAL A 64 8.39 2.10 -11.28
N PHE A 65 8.00 2.62 -10.11
CA PHE A 65 7.56 4.00 -9.96
C PHE A 65 8.75 4.95 -9.76
N THR A 66 8.67 6.12 -10.38
CA THR A 66 9.59 7.22 -10.09
C THR A 66 9.14 7.99 -8.84
N VAL A 67 10.08 8.69 -8.20
CA VAL A 67 9.78 9.55 -7.04
C VAL A 67 8.80 10.67 -7.42
N ASP A 68 8.87 11.19 -8.65
CA ASP A 68 8.01 12.27 -9.11
C ASP A 68 6.55 11.81 -9.29
N GLU A 69 6.33 10.58 -9.73
CA GLU A 69 4.98 9.99 -9.79
C GLU A 69 4.38 9.81 -8.39
N ILE A 70 5.18 9.31 -7.45
CA ILE A 70 4.75 9.16 -6.06
C ILE A 70 4.43 10.54 -5.47
N ARG A 71 5.28 11.54 -5.70
CA ARG A 71 5.05 12.93 -5.25
C ARG A 71 3.77 13.50 -5.83
N GLY A 72 3.55 13.36 -7.14
CA GLY A 72 2.33 13.84 -7.80
C GLY A 72 1.07 13.20 -7.24
N GLY A 73 1.11 11.91 -6.91
CA GLY A 73 0.01 11.22 -6.22
C GLY A 73 -0.25 11.79 -4.82
N LEU A 74 0.81 11.98 -4.02
CA LEU A 74 0.71 12.54 -2.67
C LEU A 74 0.13 13.95 -2.67
N GLU A 75 0.60 14.83 -3.57
CA GLU A 75 0.11 16.20 -3.71
C GLU A 75 -1.35 16.27 -4.15
N LYS A 76 -1.72 15.42 -5.12
CA LYS A 76 -3.09 15.39 -5.68
C LYS A 76 -4.12 14.89 -4.67
N TYR A 77 -3.83 13.78 -4.00
CA TYR A 77 -4.82 13.07 -3.18
C TYR A 77 -4.73 13.42 -1.70
N ARG A 78 -3.56 13.87 -1.22
CA ARG A 78 -3.27 14.10 0.21
C ARG A 78 -3.76 12.93 1.09
N PRO A 79 -3.29 11.70 0.82
CA PRO A 79 -3.78 10.51 1.50
C PRO A 79 -3.30 10.45 2.96
N ALA A 80 -4.07 9.79 3.81
CA ALA A 80 -3.65 9.43 5.17
C ALA A 80 -2.62 8.28 5.15
N VAL A 81 -2.76 7.36 4.19
CA VAL A 81 -1.88 6.19 4.04
C VAL A 81 -1.37 6.07 2.59
N LEU A 82 -0.07 5.84 2.43
CA LEU A 82 0.56 5.45 1.16
C LEU A 82 1.02 3.99 1.23
N GLY A 83 0.52 3.15 0.32
CA GLY A 83 0.93 1.76 0.16
C GLY A 83 1.84 1.57 -1.07
N LEU A 84 3.01 0.97 -0.86
CA LEU A 84 3.98 0.62 -1.90
C LEU A 84 4.54 -0.78 -1.67
N VAL A 85 4.70 -1.54 -2.75
CA VAL A 85 5.44 -2.82 -2.70
C VAL A 85 6.89 -2.52 -3.06
N HIS A 86 7.81 -2.81 -2.13
CA HIS A 86 9.22 -2.54 -2.36
C HIS A 86 9.84 -3.49 -3.39
N ALA A 87 9.50 -4.78 -3.31
CA ALA A 87 9.92 -5.81 -4.26
C ALA A 87 8.65 -6.57 -4.69
N GLU A 88 8.18 -6.30 -5.90
CA GLU A 88 6.94 -6.86 -6.41
C GLU A 88 7.21 -8.25 -6.98
N THR A 89 7.23 -9.25 -6.09
CA THR A 89 7.67 -10.61 -6.43
C THR A 89 6.80 -11.31 -7.48
N SER A 90 5.60 -10.79 -7.78
CA SER A 90 4.78 -11.31 -8.88
C SER A 90 5.30 -10.91 -10.27
N THR A 91 6.16 -9.90 -10.36
CA THR A 91 6.70 -9.36 -11.61
C THR A 91 8.24 -9.31 -11.63
N GLY A 92 8.88 -9.32 -10.45
CA GLY A 92 10.32 -9.15 -10.31
C GLY A 92 10.80 -7.69 -10.35
N ALA A 93 9.87 -6.73 -10.29
CA ALA A 93 10.15 -5.31 -10.21
C ALA A 93 10.59 -4.85 -8.81
#